data_AF-A0A6J4FFZ9-F1
#
_entry.id   AF-A0A6J4FFZ9-F1
#
_cell.length_a   1.000
_cell.length_b   1.000
_cell.length_c   1.000
_cell.angle_alpha   90.00
_cell.angle_beta   90.00
_cell.angle_gamma   90.00
#
_symmetry.space_group_name_H-M   'P 1'
#
loop_
_entity.id
_entity.type
_entity.pdbx_description
1 polymer ?
#
loop_
_entity_poly.entity_id
_entity_poly.type
_entity_poly.pdbx_seq_one_letter_code
_entity_poly.pdbx_strand_id
1 'polypeptide(L)'
;MLGALRHLVFVALAALLVAAGPAGAQEWKRLPWHLVDYFYRMPDIADFRTLSMEVEIQGRVEPGQYVYVAPLNGKIGGNMFYFGLQTDLYNGNTRKMMGKGFIFSRWGAAEAGDGKPGPGGWAEAMTHTQSGEGDFASVRLPYAWQPGRYTFRMEARAAAPLPGQWVDLSVTDHGRARRVEIGSLRFSTNAPARFDPMPASFVEIYGKLPKDPTRPGLLVAPDFTVRFAPPLVNGGLSPLGGDVHQSSRVPPFARLTRAADHGAMVVVGGTVAAPPERAP
;
A
#
# COMPACT_ATOMS: atom_id res chain seq x y z
N MET A 1 2.80 -76.29 -31.46
CA MET A 1 3.08 -75.63 -30.17
C MET A 1 4.19 -74.63 -30.40
N LEU A 2 3.86 -73.35 -30.30
CA LEU A 2 4.77 -72.20 -30.46
C LEU A 2 5.72 -72.09 -29.26
N GLY A 3 6.98 -71.74 -29.50
CA GLY A 3 8.01 -71.55 -28.48
C GLY A 3 9.05 -70.50 -28.88
N ALA A 4 8.65 -69.24 -28.68
CA ALA A 4 9.40 -67.97 -28.63
C ALA A 4 10.94 -67.99 -28.78
N LEU A 5 11.45 -67.32 -29.83
CA LEU A 5 12.82 -66.81 -29.89
C LEU A 5 12.81 -65.31 -29.52
N ARG A 6 13.54 -65.00 -28.45
CA ARG A 6 13.64 -63.67 -27.82
C ARG A 6 14.43 -62.70 -28.70
N HIS A 7 13.85 -61.55 -29.03
CA HIS A 7 14.60 -60.38 -29.50
C HIS A 7 14.93 -59.49 -28.30
N LEU A 8 16.23 -59.31 -28.06
CA LEU A 8 16.78 -58.35 -27.12
C LEU A 8 16.62 -56.95 -27.73
N VAL A 9 15.74 -56.13 -27.17
CA VAL A 9 15.73 -54.68 -27.44
C VAL A 9 16.41 -54.00 -26.25
N PHE A 10 17.64 -53.52 -26.47
CA PHE A 10 18.30 -52.61 -25.54
C PHE A 10 17.67 -51.22 -25.70
N VAL A 11 16.78 -50.85 -24.79
CA VAL A 11 16.35 -49.46 -24.64
C VAL A 11 17.39 -48.75 -23.78
N ALA A 12 18.30 -48.00 -24.42
CA ALA A 12 19.18 -47.09 -23.72
C ALA A 12 18.34 -45.91 -23.20
N LEU A 13 18.01 -45.91 -21.91
CA LEU A 13 17.38 -44.79 -21.24
C LEU A 13 18.45 -43.72 -20.98
N ALA A 14 18.62 -42.80 -21.93
CA ALA A 14 19.42 -41.60 -21.69
C ALA A 14 18.68 -40.72 -20.67
N ALA A 15 19.15 -40.72 -19.42
CA ALA A 15 18.73 -39.76 -18.43
C ALA A 15 19.17 -38.36 -18.90
N LEU A 16 18.22 -37.56 -19.41
CA LEU A 16 18.41 -36.11 -19.50
C LEU A 16 18.49 -35.57 -18.07
N LEU A 17 19.71 -35.47 -17.54
CA LEU A 17 19.99 -34.44 -16.54
C LEU A 17 19.84 -33.10 -17.26
N VAL A 18 18.67 -32.49 -17.13
CA VAL A 18 18.55 -31.04 -17.30
C VAL A 18 19.35 -30.43 -16.17
N ALA A 19 20.61 -30.10 -16.44
CA ALA A 19 21.35 -29.20 -15.59
C ALA A 19 20.53 -27.92 -15.48
N ALA A 20 19.97 -27.66 -14.30
CA ALA A 20 19.45 -26.35 -13.97
C ALA A 20 20.62 -25.38 -14.14
N GLY A 21 20.61 -24.62 -15.24
CA GLY A 21 21.53 -23.51 -15.41
C GLY A 21 21.45 -22.60 -14.18
N PRO A 22 22.52 -21.85 -13.85
CA PRO A 22 22.47 -20.91 -12.73
C PRO A 22 21.23 -20.05 -12.93
N ALA A 23 20.32 -20.07 -11.95
CA ALA A 23 19.15 -19.21 -11.96
C ALA A 23 19.66 -17.79 -12.21
N GLY A 24 19.32 -17.21 -13.37
CA GLY A 24 19.76 -15.87 -13.72
C GLY A 24 19.44 -14.94 -12.54
N ALA A 25 20.39 -14.08 -12.17
CA ALA A 25 20.22 -13.17 -11.04
C ALA A 25 18.91 -12.40 -11.24
N GLN A 26 17.91 -12.69 -10.39
CA GLN A 26 16.59 -12.09 -10.50
C GLN A 26 16.72 -10.58 -10.32
N GLU A 27 16.40 -9.81 -11.36
CA GLU A 27 16.39 -8.37 -11.28
C GLU A 27 15.04 -7.91 -10.71
N TRP A 28 15.09 -7.15 -9.61
CA TRP A 28 13.91 -6.54 -9.00
C TRP A 28 13.56 -5.24 -9.71
N LYS A 29 12.27 -4.89 -9.76
CA LYS A 29 11.83 -3.59 -10.28
C LYS A 29 12.50 -2.44 -9.49
N ARG A 30 12.56 -1.24 -10.04
CA ARG A 30 12.97 -0.07 -9.24
C ARG A 30 11.90 0.21 -8.17
N LEU A 31 12.34 0.79 -7.05
CA LEU A 31 11.42 1.31 -6.04
C LEU A 31 10.47 2.35 -6.68
N PRO A 32 9.24 2.48 -6.18
CA PRO A 32 8.73 1.84 -4.96
C PRO A 32 8.19 0.42 -5.18
N TRP A 33 8.19 -0.39 -4.11
CA TRP A 33 7.76 -1.79 -4.09
C TRP A 33 6.50 -1.99 -3.29
N HIS A 34 5.35 -1.96 -3.95
CA HIS A 34 4.14 -2.63 -3.47
C HIS A 34 4.47 -4.12 -3.24
N LEU A 35 4.59 -4.52 -1.98
CA LEU A 35 4.93 -5.88 -1.59
C LEU A 35 3.73 -6.82 -1.77
N VAL A 36 2.54 -6.30 -1.48
CA VAL A 36 1.26 -6.97 -1.71
C VAL A 36 0.14 -5.93 -1.77
N ASP A 37 -0.81 -6.16 -2.67
CA ASP A 37 -2.07 -5.43 -2.74
C ASP A 37 -3.23 -6.40 -2.45
N TYR A 38 -4.18 -5.95 -1.65
CA TYR A 38 -5.43 -6.67 -1.38
C TYR A 38 -6.60 -5.82 -1.84
N PHE A 39 -7.20 -6.22 -2.96
CA PHE A 39 -8.35 -5.56 -3.56
C PHE A 39 -9.63 -6.07 -2.92
N TYR A 40 -10.48 -5.16 -2.44
CA TYR A 40 -11.81 -5.48 -1.95
C TYR A 40 -12.82 -5.33 -3.07
N ARG A 41 -13.70 -6.30 -3.26
CA ARG A 41 -14.85 -6.14 -4.14
C ARG A 41 -16.00 -5.54 -3.34
N MET A 42 -16.30 -4.26 -3.54
CA MET A 42 -17.40 -3.56 -2.88
C MET A 42 -18.70 -3.64 -3.70
N PRO A 43 -19.88 -3.53 -3.06
CA PRO A 43 -21.12 -3.27 -3.80
C PRO A 43 -21.04 -1.91 -4.54
N ASP A 44 -22.01 -1.63 -5.42
CA ASP A 44 -22.12 -0.32 -6.03
C ASP A 44 -22.54 0.73 -4.98
N ILE A 45 -21.76 1.80 -4.86
CA ILE A 45 -21.95 2.85 -3.86
C ILE A 45 -22.01 4.19 -4.58
N ALA A 46 -23.22 4.58 -4.98
CA ALA A 46 -23.47 5.80 -5.74
C ALA A 46 -23.28 7.08 -4.90
N ASP A 47 -23.55 7.01 -3.58
CA ASP A 47 -23.50 8.16 -2.68
C ASP A 47 -22.52 7.90 -1.53
N PHE A 48 -21.27 8.30 -1.70
CA PHE A 48 -20.24 8.22 -0.67
C PHE A 48 -20.46 9.28 0.42
N ARG A 49 -20.61 8.81 1.67
CA ARG A 49 -20.76 9.66 2.86
C ARG A 49 -19.66 9.41 3.89
N THR A 50 -19.37 8.16 4.20
CA THR A 50 -18.35 7.82 5.21
C THR A 50 -17.57 6.59 4.81
N LEU A 51 -16.31 6.51 5.22
CA LEU A 51 -15.51 5.29 5.23
C LEU A 51 -14.92 5.10 6.62
N SER A 52 -14.90 3.89 7.14
CA SER A 52 -14.08 3.55 8.30
C SER A 52 -13.34 2.25 8.08
N MET A 53 -12.09 2.20 8.51
CA MET A 53 -11.28 1.00 8.40
C MET A 53 -10.29 0.93 9.55
N GLU A 54 -10.23 -0.24 10.19
CA GLU A 54 -9.24 -0.52 11.20
C GLU A 54 -7.98 -1.14 10.57
N VAL A 55 -6.82 -0.71 11.05
CA VAL A 55 -5.54 -1.34 10.80
C VAL A 55 -4.84 -1.62 12.12
N GLU A 56 -4.27 -2.81 12.26
CA GLU A 56 -3.44 -3.19 13.40
C GLU A 56 -2.03 -3.48 12.91
N ILE A 57 -1.02 -2.92 13.59
CA ILE A 57 0.40 -3.12 13.27
C ILE A 57 1.08 -3.76 14.46
N GLN A 58 1.75 -4.89 14.23
CA GLN A 58 2.54 -5.62 15.23
C GLN A 58 3.98 -5.74 14.77
N GLY A 59 4.92 -5.83 15.70
CA GLY A 59 6.35 -5.83 15.38
C GLY A 59 6.92 -4.42 15.22
N ARG A 60 8.22 -4.32 14.95
CA ARG A 60 8.95 -3.06 15.04
C ARG A 60 9.15 -2.45 13.65
N VAL A 61 8.52 -1.29 13.43
CA VAL A 61 8.69 -0.50 12.21
C VAL A 61 9.19 0.89 12.59
N GLU A 62 10.33 1.32 12.04
CA GLU A 62 11.08 2.50 12.47
C GLU A 62 11.39 3.46 11.32
N PRO A 63 11.65 4.75 11.59
CA PRO A 63 12.19 5.67 10.59
C PRO A 63 13.46 5.11 9.94
N GLY A 64 13.67 5.44 8.68
CA GLY A 64 14.75 4.94 7.84
C GLY A 64 14.43 3.63 7.12
N GLN A 65 13.29 2.99 7.42
CA GLN A 65 12.85 1.77 6.74
C GLN A 65 11.98 2.03 5.50
N TYR A 66 11.51 3.27 5.32
CA TYR A 66 10.70 3.69 4.16
C TYR A 66 9.50 2.78 3.88
N VAL A 67 8.78 2.41 4.94
CA VAL A 67 7.59 1.59 4.87
C VAL A 67 6.36 2.49 4.80
N TYR A 68 5.46 2.16 3.88
CA TYR A 68 4.13 2.72 3.80
C TYR A 68 3.09 1.60 4.01
N VAL A 69 2.25 1.77 5.03
CA VAL A 69 1.05 0.94 5.25
C VAL A 69 -0.14 1.77 4.82
N ALA A 70 -0.79 1.39 3.73
CA ALA A 70 -1.98 2.04 3.20
C ALA A 70 -3.20 1.19 3.55
N PRO A 71 -4.02 1.59 4.55
CA PRO A 71 -5.28 0.89 4.81
C PRO A 71 -6.16 0.89 3.57
N LEU A 72 -6.24 2.01 2.83
CA LEU A 72 -7.02 2.03 1.61
C LEU A 72 -6.50 3.02 0.57
N ASN A 73 -6.49 2.58 -0.68
CA ASN A 73 -6.57 3.42 -1.87
C ASN A 73 -7.86 3.08 -2.64
N GLY A 74 -8.33 3.99 -3.47
CA GLY A 74 -9.55 3.79 -4.25
C GLY A 74 -9.89 5.05 -5.03
N LYS A 75 -11.15 5.18 -5.47
CA LYS A 75 -11.65 6.41 -6.13
C LYS A 75 -12.89 6.95 -5.44
N ILE A 76 -13.00 8.27 -5.41
CA ILE A 76 -14.22 9.00 -5.09
C ILE A 76 -14.52 9.91 -6.28
N GLY A 77 -15.67 9.68 -6.92
CA GLY A 77 -16.10 10.44 -8.09
C GLY A 77 -15.10 10.39 -9.25
N GLY A 78 -14.42 9.26 -9.41
CA GLY A 78 -13.37 9.04 -10.43
C GLY A 78 -11.95 9.48 -10.03
N ASN A 79 -11.80 10.25 -8.94
CA ASN A 79 -10.49 10.72 -8.48
C ASN A 79 -9.86 9.68 -7.57
N MET A 80 -8.68 9.18 -7.96
CA MET A 80 -7.91 8.24 -7.15
C MET A 80 -7.44 8.92 -5.85
N PHE A 81 -7.53 8.22 -4.73
CA PHE A 81 -7.02 8.67 -3.44
C PHE A 81 -6.33 7.52 -2.70
N TYR A 82 -5.56 7.88 -1.69
CA TYR A 82 -4.97 6.95 -0.74
C TYR A 82 -4.73 7.64 0.60
N PHE A 83 -4.71 6.87 1.68
CA PHE A 83 -4.25 7.34 2.98
C PHE A 83 -3.53 6.24 3.74
N GLY A 84 -2.76 6.61 4.76
CA GLY A 84 -2.17 5.64 5.67
C GLY A 84 -1.01 6.18 6.51
N LEU A 85 -0.12 5.27 6.92
CA LEU A 85 0.99 5.52 7.83
C LEU A 85 2.33 5.32 7.12
N GLN A 86 3.21 6.31 7.20
CA GLN A 86 4.58 6.22 6.69
C GLN A 86 5.60 6.27 7.82
N THR A 87 6.71 5.55 7.67
CA THR A 87 7.87 5.65 8.57
C THR A 87 8.71 6.91 8.32
N ASP A 88 8.71 7.39 7.08
CA ASP A 88 9.56 8.46 6.59
C ASP A 88 8.73 9.44 5.75
N LEU A 89 7.82 10.13 6.44
CA LEU A 89 6.94 11.15 5.85
C LEU A 89 7.79 12.29 5.31
N TYR A 90 7.80 12.44 3.99
CA TYR A 90 8.51 13.53 3.32
C TYR A 90 7.66 14.79 3.27
N ASN A 91 8.28 15.94 3.56
CA ASN A 91 7.71 17.26 3.32
C ASN A 91 8.36 17.85 2.08
N GLY A 92 7.61 17.91 0.99
CA GLY A 92 8.08 18.41 -0.30
C GLY A 92 8.26 19.92 -0.36
N ASN A 93 7.57 20.69 0.50
CA ASN A 93 7.74 22.14 0.60
C ASN A 93 9.10 22.50 1.20
N THR A 94 9.54 21.76 2.22
CA THR A 94 10.84 21.98 2.88
C THR A 94 11.95 21.06 2.40
N ARG A 95 11.61 20.05 1.59
CA ARG A 95 12.48 18.96 1.15
C ARG A 95 13.16 18.19 2.29
N LYS A 96 12.39 17.87 3.34
CA LYS A 96 12.91 17.21 4.56
C LYS A 96 12.10 15.96 4.89
N MET A 97 12.78 14.98 5.48
CA MET A 97 12.11 13.86 6.14
C MET A 97 11.64 14.29 7.53
N MET A 98 10.40 13.97 7.84
CA MET A 98 9.72 14.34 9.09
C MET A 98 9.59 13.15 10.05
N GLY A 99 10.15 11.99 9.69
CA GLY A 99 9.99 10.75 10.43
C GLY A 99 8.59 10.15 10.24
N LYS A 100 8.06 9.48 11.26
CA LYS A 100 6.76 8.84 11.20
C LYS A 100 5.63 9.86 11.03
N GLY A 101 4.61 9.51 10.25
CA GLY A 101 3.40 10.31 10.17
C GLY A 101 2.31 9.70 9.31
N PHE A 102 1.22 10.47 9.18
CA PHE A 102 0.06 10.14 8.37
C PHE A 102 0.05 10.93 7.06
N ILE A 103 -0.49 10.31 6.02
CA ILE A 103 -0.70 10.92 4.71
C ILE A 103 -2.14 10.68 4.26
N PHE A 104 -2.72 11.68 3.61
CA PHE A 104 -3.95 11.57 2.82
C PHE A 104 -3.73 12.32 1.53
N SER A 105 -3.87 11.65 0.40
CA SER A 105 -3.62 12.22 -0.92
C SER A 105 -4.69 11.83 -1.91
N ARG A 106 -4.85 12.66 -2.94
CA ARG A 106 -5.61 12.36 -4.14
C ARG A 106 -4.87 12.81 -5.39
N TRP A 107 -4.89 11.97 -6.42
CA TRP A 107 -4.27 12.25 -7.72
C TRP A 107 -5.12 13.22 -8.55
N GLY A 108 -4.51 13.81 -9.56
CA GLY A 108 -5.12 14.76 -10.48
C GLY A 108 -4.77 16.21 -10.16
N ALA A 109 -5.20 17.11 -11.05
CA ALA A 109 -4.93 18.54 -10.94
C ALA A 109 -5.23 19.08 -9.54
N ALA A 110 -4.30 19.85 -8.99
CA ALA A 110 -4.37 20.33 -7.62
C ALA A 110 -3.89 21.77 -7.51
N GLU A 111 -4.58 22.54 -6.69
CA GLU A 111 -4.22 23.92 -6.35
C GLU A 111 -3.90 24.04 -4.86
N ALA A 112 -3.21 25.11 -4.47
CA ALA A 112 -2.80 25.36 -3.08
C ALA A 112 -3.97 25.40 -2.06
N GLY A 113 -5.21 25.52 -2.54
CA GLY A 113 -6.44 25.50 -1.72
C GLY A 113 -7.15 24.15 -1.62
N ASP A 114 -6.66 23.10 -2.29
CA ASP A 114 -7.34 21.79 -2.33
C ASP A 114 -7.04 20.89 -1.13
N GLY A 115 -6.14 21.32 -0.24
CA GLY A 115 -5.81 20.63 1.00
C GLY A 115 -5.94 21.54 2.22
N LYS A 116 -6.57 21.03 3.29
CA LYS A 116 -6.68 21.68 4.59
C LYS A 116 -6.06 20.76 5.65
N PRO A 117 -4.79 20.97 6.03
CA PRO A 117 -4.13 20.06 6.96
C PRO A 117 -4.72 20.21 8.37
N GLY A 118 -4.68 19.13 9.15
CA GLY A 118 -4.96 19.17 10.57
C GLY A 118 -3.88 19.91 11.37
N PRO A 119 -4.11 20.16 12.68
CA PRO A 119 -3.17 20.88 13.53
C PRO A 119 -1.76 20.24 13.52
N GLY A 120 -0.74 21.02 13.14
CA GLY A 120 0.65 20.56 13.05
C GLY A 120 1.01 19.84 11.74
N GLY A 121 0.06 19.74 10.80
CA GLY A 121 0.29 19.21 9.46
C GLY A 121 0.59 20.29 8.42
N TRP A 122 0.80 19.86 7.17
CA TRP A 122 0.89 20.74 6.00
C TRP A 122 0.14 20.16 4.80
N ALA A 123 -0.17 21.01 3.84
CA ALA A 123 -0.68 20.60 2.54
C ALA A 123 0.39 20.69 1.46
N GLU A 124 0.24 19.86 0.44
CA GLU A 124 1.01 19.87 -0.79
C GLU A 124 0.05 19.84 -1.96
N ALA A 125 0.30 20.68 -2.95
CA ALA A 125 -0.30 20.61 -4.27
C ALA A 125 0.86 20.65 -5.26
N MET A 126 1.13 19.52 -5.91
CA MET A 126 2.28 19.37 -6.80
C MET A 126 1.82 18.95 -8.18
N THR A 127 2.46 19.49 -9.20
CA THR A 127 2.34 19.03 -10.58
C THR A 127 3.27 17.84 -10.83
N HIS A 128 3.06 17.12 -11.93
CA HIS A 128 3.94 16.06 -12.41
C HIS A 128 5.40 16.52 -12.52
N THR A 129 5.64 17.76 -12.95
CA THR A 129 6.98 18.32 -13.07
C THR A 129 7.65 18.58 -11.72
N GLN A 130 6.87 18.85 -10.67
CA GLN A 130 7.38 19.08 -9.32
C GLN A 130 7.58 17.76 -8.56
N SER A 131 6.71 16.77 -8.78
CA SER A 131 6.73 15.50 -8.06
C SER A 131 7.55 14.40 -8.74
N GLY A 132 7.62 14.39 -10.08
CA GLY A 132 8.12 13.28 -10.88
C GLY A 132 7.17 12.08 -10.97
N GLU A 133 5.98 12.16 -10.37
CA GLU A 133 5.03 11.03 -10.22
C GLU A 133 3.65 11.32 -10.80
N GLY A 134 3.29 12.60 -10.92
CA GLY A 134 1.96 13.05 -11.37
C GLY A 134 1.45 14.24 -10.56
N ASP A 135 0.33 14.81 -11.00
CA ASP A 135 -0.36 15.88 -10.28
C ASP A 135 -1.07 15.31 -9.05
N PHE A 136 -0.94 15.94 -7.88
CA PHE A 136 -1.66 15.52 -6.68
C PHE A 136 -1.91 16.65 -5.68
N ALA A 137 -2.95 16.48 -4.86
CA ALA A 137 -3.14 17.19 -3.59
C ALA A 137 -2.92 16.22 -2.42
N SER A 138 -2.26 16.67 -1.36
CA SER A 138 -1.98 15.88 -0.17
C SER A 138 -2.07 16.72 1.09
N VAL A 139 -2.55 16.13 2.18
CA VAL A 139 -2.36 16.63 3.54
C VAL A 139 -1.55 15.61 4.33
N ARG A 140 -0.59 16.10 5.10
CA ARG A 140 0.41 15.30 5.79
C ARG A 140 0.54 15.76 7.22
N LEU A 141 0.66 14.81 8.15
CA LEU A 141 0.75 15.10 9.57
C LEU A 141 1.84 14.25 10.23
N PRO A 142 2.93 14.86 10.74
CA PRO A 142 3.92 14.17 11.57
C PRO A 142 3.24 13.59 12.79
N TYR A 143 3.45 12.30 13.01
CA TYR A 143 2.88 11.60 14.13
C TYR A 143 3.72 10.37 14.43
N ALA A 144 4.28 10.32 15.63
CA ALA A 144 5.10 9.20 16.10
C ALA A 144 4.23 7.98 16.45
N TRP A 145 3.55 7.43 15.43
CA TRP A 145 2.75 6.22 15.56
C TRP A 145 3.64 5.06 16.01
N GLN A 146 3.04 4.19 16.81
CA GLN A 146 3.68 2.99 17.34
C GLN A 146 2.93 1.75 16.84
N PRO A 147 3.51 0.55 16.96
CA PRO A 147 2.74 -0.67 16.80
C PRO A 147 1.49 -0.61 17.68
N GLY A 148 0.36 -1.02 17.14
CA GLY A 148 -0.94 -0.87 17.76
C GLY A 148 -2.07 -0.79 16.75
N ARG A 149 -3.26 -0.47 17.26
CA ARG A 149 -4.50 -0.43 16.51
C ARG A 149 -4.92 1.00 16.18
N TYR A 150 -5.32 1.23 14.93
CA TYR A 150 -5.72 2.52 14.40
C TYR A 150 -7.03 2.37 13.63
N THR A 151 -7.98 3.28 13.86
CA THR A 151 -9.20 3.36 13.04
C THR A 151 -9.16 4.64 12.21
N PHE A 152 -9.00 4.50 10.91
CA PHE A 152 -9.13 5.61 9.97
C PHE A 152 -10.59 5.83 9.65
N ARG A 153 -10.97 7.11 9.54
CA ARG A 153 -12.34 7.50 9.20
C ARG A 153 -12.33 8.66 8.22
N MET A 154 -12.97 8.45 7.08
CA MET A 154 -13.26 9.49 6.10
C MET A 154 -14.71 9.93 6.22
N GLU A 155 -14.95 11.23 6.07
CA GLU A 155 -16.30 11.81 6.06
C GLU A 155 -16.42 12.82 4.92
N ALA A 156 -17.38 12.61 4.03
CA ALA A 156 -17.72 13.59 3.02
C ALA A 156 -18.53 14.72 3.66
N ARG A 157 -18.12 15.96 3.42
CA ARG A 157 -18.90 17.13 3.84
C ARG A 157 -20.13 17.29 2.96
N ALA A 158 -21.18 17.91 3.52
CA ALA A 158 -22.34 18.33 2.75
C ALA A 158 -21.90 19.17 1.54
N ALA A 159 -22.60 19.00 0.42
CA ALA A 159 -22.28 19.68 -0.82
C ALA A 159 -22.27 21.20 -0.63
N ALA A 160 -21.16 21.84 -1.01
CA ALA A 160 -21.13 23.28 -1.19
C ALA A 160 -21.74 23.63 -2.56
N PRO A 161 -22.23 24.87 -2.77
CA PRO A 161 -22.77 25.29 -4.07
C PRO A 161 -21.72 25.34 -5.20
N LEU A 162 -20.43 25.15 -4.90
CA LEU A 162 -19.35 25.08 -5.87
C LEU A 162 -18.99 23.62 -6.20
N PRO A 163 -18.58 23.31 -7.44
CA PRO A 163 -18.18 21.96 -7.83
C PRO A 163 -17.04 21.45 -6.95
N GLY A 164 -17.07 20.17 -6.60
CA GLY A 164 -16.09 19.51 -5.76
C GLY A 164 -16.64 19.08 -4.40
N GLN A 165 -16.22 17.90 -3.94
CA GLN A 165 -16.59 17.35 -2.65
C GLN A 165 -15.40 17.43 -1.68
N TRP A 166 -15.59 18.04 -0.52
CA TRP A 166 -14.61 17.98 0.55
C TRP A 166 -14.76 16.67 1.32
N VAL A 167 -13.64 16.00 1.57
CA VAL A 167 -13.59 14.79 2.37
C VAL A 167 -12.57 15.00 3.49
N ASP A 168 -13.01 14.82 4.72
CA ASP A 168 -12.19 14.85 5.92
C ASP A 168 -11.59 13.47 6.18
N LEU A 169 -10.36 13.41 6.70
CA LEU A 169 -9.74 12.21 7.22
C LEU A 169 -9.28 12.42 8.66
N SER A 170 -9.67 11.48 9.52
CA SER A 170 -9.19 11.36 10.89
C SER A 170 -8.69 9.95 11.17
N VAL A 171 -7.89 9.81 12.22
CA VAL A 171 -7.45 8.51 12.74
C VAL A 171 -7.62 8.48 14.25
N THR A 172 -8.17 7.38 14.76
CA THR A 172 -8.19 7.08 16.19
C THR A 172 -7.04 6.15 16.51
N ASP A 173 -6.07 6.63 17.28
CA ASP A 173 -5.01 5.84 17.92
C ASP A 173 -5.57 5.23 19.20
N HIS A 174 -5.84 3.93 19.18
CA HIS A 174 -6.45 3.23 20.32
C HIS A 174 -5.49 3.08 21.49
N GLY A 175 -4.19 2.95 21.23
CA GLY A 175 -3.18 2.83 22.28
C GLY A 175 -3.05 4.10 23.12
N ARG A 176 -3.34 5.26 22.52
CA ARG A 176 -3.32 6.57 23.19
C ARG A 176 -4.72 7.13 23.49
N ALA A 177 -5.78 6.38 23.18
CA ALA A 177 -7.18 6.83 23.26
C ALA A 177 -7.40 8.22 22.64
N ARG A 178 -6.76 8.47 21.48
CA ARG A 178 -6.70 9.80 20.87
C ARG A 178 -7.23 9.77 19.45
N ARG A 179 -8.19 10.66 19.16
CA ARG A 179 -8.56 11.01 17.79
C ARG A 179 -7.65 12.13 17.28
N VAL A 180 -7.17 11.98 16.06
CA VAL A 180 -6.26 12.89 15.38
C VAL A 180 -6.88 13.27 14.04
N GLU A 181 -7.10 14.55 13.82
CA GLU A 181 -7.55 15.08 12.54
C GLU A 181 -6.34 15.21 11.61
N ILE A 182 -6.29 14.42 10.53
CA ILE A 182 -5.18 14.44 9.55
C ILE A 182 -5.36 15.65 8.62
N GLY A 183 -6.60 15.90 8.21
CA GLY A 183 -6.97 17.05 7.38
C GLY A 183 -8.04 16.69 6.36
N SER A 184 -8.25 17.58 5.40
CA SER A 184 -9.28 17.47 4.39
C SER A 184 -8.68 17.66 2.99
N LEU A 185 -9.25 16.95 2.02
CA LEU A 185 -8.97 17.17 0.60
C LEU A 185 -10.24 17.50 -0.16
N ARG A 186 -10.11 18.36 -1.16
CA ARG A 186 -11.15 18.61 -2.16
C ARG A 186 -10.98 17.65 -3.33
N PHE A 187 -12.04 16.94 -3.66
CA PHE A 187 -12.16 16.04 -4.79
C PHE A 187 -12.87 16.75 -5.93
N SER A 188 -12.26 16.80 -7.11
CA SER A 188 -12.82 17.43 -8.31
C SER A 188 -13.92 16.54 -8.91
N THR A 189 -15.10 16.57 -8.30
CA THR A 189 -16.25 15.76 -8.71
C THR A 189 -17.57 16.44 -8.30
N ASN A 190 -18.68 16.02 -8.89
CA ASN A 190 -20.00 16.45 -8.45
C ASN A 190 -20.42 15.61 -7.24
N ALA A 191 -21.02 16.26 -6.23
CA ALA A 191 -21.62 15.56 -5.11
C ALA A 191 -23.07 15.15 -5.45
N PRO A 192 -23.56 14.00 -4.97
CA PRO A 192 -22.82 12.99 -4.22
C PRO A 192 -21.87 12.20 -5.14
N ALA A 193 -20.67 11.88 -4.61
CA ALA A 193 -19.67 11.19 -5.39
C ALA A 193 -19.80 9.67 -5.26
N ARG A 194 -19.63 8.96 -6.37
CA ARG A 194 -19.57 7.50 -6.39
C ARG A 194 -18.26 6.99 -5.76
N PHE A 195 -18.32 5.94 -4.95
CA PHE A 195 -17.14 5.23 -4.45
C PHE A 195 -16.77 4.07 -5.36
N ASP A 196 -15.48 3.85 -5.57
CA ASP A 196 -14.95 2.79 -6.43
C ASP A 196 -15.32 1.38 -5.94
N PRO A 197 -15.72 0.45 -6.82
CA PRO A 197 -16.06 -0.90 -6.40
C PRO A 197 -14.83 -1.78 -6.10
N MET A 198 -13.60 -1.30 -6.33
CA MET A 198 -12.39 -2.11 -6.18
C MET A 198 -11.23 -1.38 -5.48
N PRO A 199 -11.43 -0.82 -4.27
CA PRO A 199 -10.34 -0.23 -3.50
C PRO A 199 -9.35 -1.30 -3.04
N ALA A 200 -8.12 -0.90 -2.68
CA ALA A 200 -7.12 -1.84 -2.17
C ALA A 200 -6.39 -1.36 -0.92
N SER A 201 -6.04 -2.30 -0.05
CA SER A 201 -5.00 -2.12 0.97
C SER A 201 -3.66 -2.57 0.43
N PHE A 202 -2.57 -1.95 0.85
CA PHE A 202 -1.24 -2.42 0.49
C PHE A 202 -0.18 -2.08 1.53
N VAL A 203 0.95 -2.79 1.42
CA VAL A 203 2.19 -2.46 2.12
C VAL A 203 3.27 -2.23 1.08
N GLU A 204 4.01 -1.14 1.22
CA GLU A 204 5.03 -0.71 0.27
C GLU A 204 6.35 -0.37 0.96
N ILE A 205 7.46 -0.66 0.28
CA ILE A 205 8.79 -0.08 0.55
C ILE A 205 9.07 0.95 -0.54
N TYR A 206 9.22 2.24 -0.21
CA TYR A 206 9.18 3.30 -1.22
C TYR A 206 10.47 4.09 -1.47
N GLY A 207 11.38 4.20 -0.50
CA GLY A 207 12.47 5.19 -0.60
C GLY A 207 13.88 4.62 -0.71
N LYS A 208 14.22 3.58 0.04
CA LYS A 208 15.55 2.96 -0.02
C LYS A 208 15.45 1.45 0.00
N LEU A 209 16.41 0.81 -0.67
CA LEU A 209 16.57 -0.63 -0.57
C LEU A 209 16.86 -0.97 0.90
N PRO A 210 16.19 -1.98 1.46
CA PRO A 210 16.36 -2.32 2.86
C PRO A 210 17.64 -3.16 3.00
N LYS A 211 18.80 -2.50 2.97
CA LYS A 211 20.11 -3.14 3.08
C LYS A 211 20.49 -3.33 4.55
N ASP A 212 21.17 -4.43 4.84
CA ASP A 212 21.80 -4.66 6.14
C ASP A 212 23.32 -4.40 6.03
N PRO A 213 23.87 -3.37 6.70
CA PRO A 213 25.30 -3.06 6.66
C PRO A 213 26.19 -4.21 7.12
N THR A 214 25.68 -5.11 7.98
CA THR A 214 26.42 -6.26 8.51
C THR A 214 26.42 -7.45 7.56
N ARG A 215 25.52 -7.46 6.56
CA ARG A 215 25.36 -8.52 5.57
C ARG A 215 25.37 -7.93 4.16
N PRO A 216 26.53 -7.45 3.68
CA PRO A 216 26.65 -6.91 2.33
C PRO A 216 26.21 -7.95 1.30
N GLY A 217 25.46 -7.49 0.30
CA GLY A 217 24.87 -8.35 -0.73
C GLY A 217 23.50 -8.93 -0.39
N LEU A 218 22.93 -8.63 0.78
CA LEU A 218 21.54 -8.98 1.12
C LEU A 218 20.63 -7.75 1.24
N LEU A 219 19.39 -7.95 0.83
CA LEU A 219 18.26 -7.12 1.20
C LEU A 219 17.52 -7.82 2.35
N VAL A 220 17.16 -7.06 3.38
CA VAL A 220 16.58 -7.53 4.64
C VAL A 220 15.36 -6.67 4.95
N ALA A 221 14.16 -7.22 4.73
CA ALA A 221 12.94 -6.48 5.00
C ALA A 221 12.76 -6.21 6.51
N PRO A 222 12.06 -5.11 6.88
CA PRO A 222 11.54 -4.96 8.23
C PRO A 222 10.66 -6.15 8.63
N ASP A 223 10.67 -6.51 9.91
CA ASP A 223 9.89 -7.62 10.45
C ASP A 223 8.68 -7.09 11.22
N PHE A 224 7.50 -7.19 10.60
CA PHE A 224 6.25 -6.71 11.16
C PHE A 224 5.04 -7.39 10.52
N THR A 225 3.90 -7.34 11.21
CA THR A 225 2.62 -7.84 10.71
C THR A 225 1.61 -6.70 10.68
N VAL A 226 0.80 -6.66 9.63
CA VAL A 226 -0.32 -5.74 9.48
C VAL A 226 -1.62 -6.52 9.36
N ARG A 227 -2.64 -6.18 10.14
CA ARG A 227 -4.01 -6.63 9.92
C ARG A 227 -4.83 -5.48 9.38
N PHE A 228 -5.43 -5.68 8.21
CA PHE A 228 -6.45 -4.81 7.63
C PHE A 228 -7.83 -5.40 7.93
N ALA A 229 -8.66 -4.67 8.67
CA ALA A 229 -10.08 -5.00 8.77
C ALA A 229 -10.80 -4.65 7.45
N PRO A 230 -11.93 -5.28 7.12
CA PRO A 230 -12.71 -4.88 5.95
C PRO A 230 -13.11 -3.39 6.02
N PRO A 231 -13.04 -2.63 4.92
CA PRO A 231 -13.54 -1.27 4.90
C PRO A 231 -15.06 -1.25 5.06
N LEU A 232 -15.56 -0.38 5.93
CA LEU A 232 -16.99 -0.13 6.12
C LEU A 232 -17.35 1.22 5.50
N VAL A 233 -18.19 1.19 4.48
CA VAL A 233 -18.67 2.39 3.79
C VAL A 233 -20.10 2.71 4.23
N ASN A 234 -20.42 4.00 4.40
CA ASN A 234 -21.73 4.51 4.80
C ASN A 234 -22.36 3.82 6.03
N GLY A 235 -21.52 3.46 7.01
CA GLY A 235 -21.97 2.88 8.28
C GLY A 235 -22.23 1.38 8.28
N GLY A 236 -21.93 0.65 7.19
CA GLY A 236 -22.06 -0.81 7.22
C GLY A 236 -21.92 -1.57 5.89
N LEU A 237 -21.71 -0.89 4.77
CA LEU A 237 -21.43 -1.56 3.50
C LEU A 237 -20.02 -2.15 3.55
N SER A 238 -19.96 -3.47 3.60
CA SER A 238 -18.75 -4.28 3.70
C SER A 238 -18.40 -4.90 2.34
N PRO A 239 -17.15 -5.36 2.10
CA PRO A 239 -16.80 -6.08 0.89
C PRO A 239 -17.62 -7.35 0.68
N LEU A 240 -17.84 -7.70 -0.59
CA LEU A 240 -18.41 -8.96 -1.08
C LEU A 240 -17.33 -10.04 -1.29
N GLY A 241 -16.07 -9.68 -1.13
CA GLY A 241 -14.91 -10.55 -1.30
C GLY A 241 -13.64 -9.74 -1.51
N GLY A 242 -12.54 -10.43 -1.81
CA GLY A 242 -11.30 -9.75 -2.16
C GLY A 242 -10.31 -10.63 -2.87
N ASP A 243 -9.41 -9.98 -3.60
CA ASP A 243 -8.40 -10.57 -4.46
C ASP A 243 -7.00 -10.09 -4.06
N VAL A 244 -6.03 -10.98 -4.17
CA VAL A 244 -4.65 -10.71 -3.77
C VAL A 244 -3.82 -10.52 -5.03
N HIS A 245 -3.06 -9.45 -5.07
CA HIS A 245 -2.07 -9.22 -6.11
C HIS A 245 -0.69 -9.09 -5.47
N GLN A 246 0.26 -9.86 -5.97
CA GLN A 246 1.66 -9.79 -5.56
C GLN A 246 2.53 -9.89 -6.81
N SER A 247 3.33 -8.86 -7.07
CA SER A 247 4.18 -8.83 -8.25
C SER A 247 5.35 -9.80 -8.10
N SER A 248 5.60 -10.65 -9.11
CA SER A 248 6.81 -11.47 -9.16
C SER A 248 8.10 -10.66 -9.37
N ARG A 249 7.98 -9.35 -9.67
CA ARG A 249 9.09 -8.43 -9.89
C ARG A 249 9.53 -7.67 -8.64
N VAL A 250 8.93 -7.96 -7.47
CA VAL A 250 9.41 -7.48 -6.16
C VAL A 250 9.91 -8.66 -5.34
N PRO A 251 10.84 -8.44 -4.39
CA PRO A 251 11.21 -9.48 -3.46
C PRO A 251 9.98 -10.03 -2.70
N PRO A 252 9.92 -11.35 -2.43
CA PRO A 252 8.82 -12.00 -1.73
C PRO A 252 8.89 -11.74 -0.20
N PHE A 253 9.02 -10.47 0.18
CA PHE A 253 9.10 -10.04 1.58
C PHE A 253 7.77 -10.04 2.29
N ALA A 254 6.65 -10.12 1.58
CA ALA A 254 5.33 -10.16 2.17
C ALA A 254 4.64 -11.50 1.86
N ARG A 255 3.92 -12.02 2.86
CA ARG A 255 2.92 -13.07 2.70
C ARG A 255 1.59 -12.54 3.21
N LEU A 256 0.54 -12.75 2.43
CA LEU A 256 -0.81 -12.34 2.79
C LEU A 256 -1.70 -13.55 3.06
N THR A 257 -2.46 -13.49 4.15
CA THR A 257 -3.52 -14.43 4.49
C THR A 257 -4.86 -13.68 4.55
N ARG A 258 -5.86 -14.17 3.83
CA ARG A 258 -7.21 -13.59 3.86
C ARG A 258 -7.89 -13.99 5.17
N ALA A 259 -8.57 -13.04 5.81
CA ALA A 259 -9.40 -13.31 6.97
C ALA A 259 -10.82 -13.69 6.54
N ALA A 260 -11.55 -14.38 7.43
CA ALA A 260 -12.90 -14.87 7.14
C ALA A 260 -13.92 -13.72 6.97
N ASP A 261 -13.65 -12.56 7.56
CA ASP A 261 -14.47 -11.35 7.52
C ASP A 261 -14.16 -10.44 6.31
N HIS A 262 -13.45 -10.95 5.30
CA HIS A 262 -12.93 -10.19 4.17
C HIS A 262 -11.84 -9.17 4.53
N GLY A 263 -11.27 -9.23 5.73
CA GLY A 263 -10.01 -8.56 6.04
C GLY A 263 -8.80 -9.30 5.46
N ALA A 264 -7.62 -8.77 5.74
CA ALA A 264 -6.36 -9.41 5.38
C ALA A 264 -5.29 -9.25 6.47
N MET A 265 -4.44 -10.24 6.61
CA MET A 265 -3.22 -10.18 7.41
C MET A 265 -2.02 -10.27 6.48
N VAL A 266 -1.08 -9.32 6.60
CA VAL A 266 0.16 -9.26 5.85
C VAL A 266 1.32 -9.43 6.83
N VAL A 267 2.08 -10.49 6.68
CA VAL A 267 3.35 -10.70 7.41
C VAL A 267 4.48 -10.25 6.50
N VAL A 268 5.26 -9.28 6.94
CA VAL A 268 6.43 -8.73 6.23
C VAL A 268 7.69 -9.18 6.94
N GLY A 269 8.66 -9.69 6.18
CA GLY A 269 9.96 -10.07 6.69
C GLY A 269 10.75 -10.93 5.70
N GLY A 270 11.98 -11.27 6.08
CA GLY A 270 12.86 -12.16 5.33
C GLY A 270 14.00 -11.44 4.61
N THR A 271 14.79 -12.24 3.88
CA THR A 271 16.02 -11.80 3.24
C THR A 271 16.13 -12.35 1.83
N VAL A 272 16.64 -11.55 0.89
CA VAL A 272 16.98 -11.99 -0.47
C VAL A 272 18.34 -11.45 -0.89
N ALA A 273 18.94 -12.07 -1.91
CA ALA A 273 20.13 -11.50 -2.55
C ALA A 273 19.81 -10.11 -3.14
N ALA A 274 20.72 -9.16 -2.91
CA ALA A 274 20.68 -7.88 -3.58
C ALA A 274 20.95 -8.08 -5.08
N PRO A 275 20.31 -7.28 -5.96
CA PRO A 275 20.66 -7.30 -7.36
C PRO A 275 22.15 -6.90 -7.50
N PRO A 276 22.88 -7.48 -8.46
CA PRO A 276 24.26 -7.09 -8.72
C PRO A 276 24.31 -5.58 -8.96
N GLU A 277 25.30 -4.93 -8.35
CA GLU A 277 25.50 -3.49 -8.51
C GLU A 277 25.78 -3.24 -9.99
N ARG A 278 24.90 -2.50 -10.68
CA ARG A 278 25.16 -2.12 -12.07
C ARG A 278 26.42 -1.26 -12.07
N ALA A 279 27.45 -1.70 -12.79
CA ALA A 279 28.63 -0.88 -13.03
C ALA A 279 28.19 0.47 -13.64
N PRO A 280 28.83 1.58 -13.26
CA PRO A 280 28.45 2.93 -13.69
C PRO A 280 28.45 3.10 -15.21
#